data_AF-A0A1N7QQ34-F1
#
_entry.id   AF-A0A1N7QQ34-F1
#
_cell.length_a   1.000
_cell.length_b   1.000
_cell.length_c   1.000
_cell.angle_alpha   90.00
_cell.angle_beta   90.00
_cell.angle_gamma   90.00
#
_symmetry.space_group_name_H-M   'P 1'
#
loop_
_entity.id
_entity.type
_entity.pdbx_description
1 polymer ?
#
loop_
_entity_poly.entity_id
_entity_poly.type
_entity_poly.pdbx_seq_one_letter_code
_entity_poly.pdbx_strand_id
1 'polypeptide(L)'
;MTRSSSTIDERSARLFVSIVETKSARIAGAVLHDYHAASATALIGAGLLVPDAPVLVATSLADHDDEPVNLEWSPEQRAYGYFSPAAGWVTVDSERLQVFRFDANAFLVRLTSRLDLPRSARPAERIPGHLWELGDVRLPGRGARVPIWYARRLTDREIWQQVVNYFGGRPPADFRVVVTTSVTRGLAEADLSRHQFIALGDLEISGAGLVVEPTYLAAQLKAGAATHAGDPVRHAAGFRHLWVGEREFKVSVSWLPRGFQLDGLKFHGSRSSMRLWR
;
A
#
# COMPACT_ATOMS: atom_id res chain seq x y z
N MET A 1 -30.17 -5.78 0.96
CA MET A 1 -28.99 -4.98 1.34
C MET A 1 -27.91 -5.18 0.30
N THR A 2 -27.83 -4.29 -0.67
CA THR A 2 -26.82 -4.30 -1.75
C THR A 2 -25.52 -3.74 -1.18
N ARG A 3 -24.53 -4.62 -0.91
CA ARG A 3 -23.14 -4.18 -0.72
C ARG A 3 -22.68 -3.59 -2.04
N SER A 4 -22.73 -2.27 -2.18
CA SER A 4 -22.01 -1.58 -3.24
C SER A 4 -20.55 -2.01 -3.12
N SER A 5 -20.05 -2.76 -4.10
CA SER A 5 -18.62 -3.06 -4.19
C SER A 5 -17.93 -1.73 -4.45
N SER A 6 -17.51 -1.04 -3.39
CA SER A 6 -16.77 0.21 -3.53
C SER A 6 -15.51 -0.10 -4.32
N THR A 7 -15.51 0.35 -5.56
CA THR A 7 -14.38 0.19 -6.46
C THR A 7 -13.36 1.20 -5.96
N ILE A 8 -12.20 0.72 -5.51
CA ILE A 8 -11.11 1.60 -5.07
C ILE A 8 -10.50 2.18 -6.34
N ASP A 9 -10.57 3.49 -6.53
CA ASP A 9 -9.90 4.12 -7.67
C ASP A 9 -8.41 4.36 -7.39
N GLU A 10 -7.66 4.80 -8.40
CA GLU A 10 -6.21 5.02 -8.27
C GLU A 10 -5.87 6.09 -7.21
N ARG A 11 -6.69 7.14 -7.09
CA ARG A 11 -6.49 8.19 -6.08
C ARG A 11 -6.63 7.61 -4.67
N SER A 12 -7.65 6.79 -4.45
CA SER A 12 -7.92 6.14 -3.17
C SER A 12 -6.85 5.09 -2.84
N ALA A 13 -6.39 4.32 -3.82
CA ALA A 13 -5.29 3.38 -3.64
C ALA A 13 -3.98 4.09 -3.25
N ARG A 14 -3.63 5.20 -3.91
CA ARG A 14 -2.45 6.00 -3.58
C ARG A 14 -2.53 6.60 -2.18
N LEU A 15 -3.68 7.18 -1.83
CA LEU A 15 -3.90 7.69 -0.47
C LEU A 15 -3.75 6.57 0.56
N PHE A 16 -4.39 5.42 0.32
CA PHE A 16 -4.30 4.26 1.20
C PHE A 16 -2.85 3.81 1.42
N VAL A 17 -2.08 3.65 0.34
CA VAL A 17 -0.65 3.30 0.43
C VAL A 17 0.12 4.35 1.24
N SER A 18 -0.14 5.65 1.05
CA SER A 18 0.53 6.68 1.85
C SER A 18 0.23 6.57 3.35
N ILE A 19 -1.02 6.27 3.71
CA ILE A 19 -1.42 6.03 5.11
C ILE A 19 -0.72 4.78 5.65
N VAL A 20 -0.71 3.69 4.88
CA VAL A 20 -0.04 2.43 5.21
C VAL A 20 1.48 2.59 5.28
N GLU A 21 2.11 3.60 4.71
CA GLU A 21 3.57 3.80 4.92
C GLU A 21 3.90 4.69 6.15
N THR A 22 2.91 5.30 6.80
CA THR A 22 3.12 6.07 8.04
C THR A 22 3.42 5.17 9.25
N LYS A 23 4.16 5.67 10.25
CA LYS A 23 4.50 4.92 11.47
C LYS A 23 3.28 4.32 12.17
N SER A 24 2.20 5.09 12.30
CA SER A 24 0.99 4.68 13.02
C SER A 24 -0.04 3.96 12.15
N ALA A 25 0.08 4.01 10.82
CA ALA A 25 -0.96 3.53 9.89
C ALA A 25 -2.34 4.16 10.14
N ARG A 26 -2.34 5.42 10.60
CA ARG A 26 -3.53 6.18 11.00
C ARG A 26 -3.62 7.49 10.22
N ILE A 27 -4.84 7.97 10.05
CA ILE A 27 -5.14 9.28 9.49
C ILE A 27 -6.22 9.96 10.33
N ALA A 28 -6.07 11.27 10.56
CA ALA A 28 -7.09 12.06 11.23
C ALA A 28 -8.35 12.18 10.35
N GLY A 29 -9.52 12.08 10.97
CA GLY A 29 -10.83 12.19 10.32
C GLY A 29 -10.99 13.54 9.63
N ALA A 30 -10.58 14.63 10.28
CA ALA A 30 -10.57 15.96 9.68
C ALA A 30 -9.76 15.99 8.37
N VAL A 31 -8.54 15.44 8.35
CA VAL A 31 -7.72 15.40 7.12
C VAL A 31 -8.39 14.53 6.04
N LEU A 32 -8.91 13.37 6.46
CA LEU A 32 -9.53 12.41 5.56
C LEU A 32 -10.81 12.97 4.91
N HIS A 33 -11.65 13.66 5.67
CA HIS A 33 -12.92 14.21 5.19
C HIS A 33 -12.73 15.57 4.48
N ASP A 34 -11.88 16.46 5.00
CA ASP A 34 -11.72 17.81 4.44
C ASP A 34 -10.94 17.78 3.10
N TYR A 35 -9.92 16.92 2.97
CA TYR A 35 -9.04 16.89 1.78
C TYR A 35 -9.25 15.68 0.87
N HIS A 36 -9.86 14.61 1.40
CA HIS A 36 -9.94 13.32 0.71
C HIS A 36 -11.34 12.68 0.73
N ALA A 37 -12.42 13.46 0.89
CA ALA A 37 -13.80 12.98 1.05
C ALA A 37 -14.22 11.80 0.13
N ALA A 38 -13.94 11.89 -1.17
CA ALA A 38 -14.28 10.83 -2.13
C ALA A 38 -13.51 9.52 -1.85
N SER A 39 -12.21 9.63 -1.57
CA SER A 39 -11.37 8.49 -1.21
C SER A 39 -11.71 7.93 0.17
N ALA A 40 -12.08 8.79 1.12
CA ALA A 40 -12.58 8.40 2.44
C ALA A 40 -13.77 7.45 2.31
N THR A 41 -14.77 7.86 1.54
CA THR A 41 -15.99 7.06 1.30
C THR A 41 -15.65 5.69 0.71
N ALA A 42 -14.77 5.63 -0.29
CA ALA A 42 -14.38 4.38 -0.93
C ALA A 42 -13.60 3.46 0.03
N LEU A 43 -12.62 3.99 0.76
CA LEU A 43 -11.74 3.24 1.65
C LEU A 43 -12.46 2.75 2.91
N ILE A 44 -13.29 3.59 3.52
CA ILE A 44 -14.14 3.21 4.67
C ILE A 44 -15.20 2.22 4.23
N GLY A 45 -15.88 2.47 3.10
CA GLY A 45 -16.88 1.54 2.55
C GLY A 45 -16.31 0.17 2.17
N ALA A 46 -15.02 0.11 1.80
CA ALA A 46 -14.31 -1.15 1.55
C ALA A 46 -13.80 -1.84 2.83
N GLY A 47 -13.96 -1.22 4.01
CA GLY A 47 -13.42 -1.70 5.28
C GLY A 47 -11.89 -1.62 5.39
N LEU A 48 -11.23 -0.87 4.50
CA LEU A 48 -9.78 -0.70 4.50
C LEU A 48 -9.31 0.31 5.55
N LEU A 49 -10.16 1.29 5.85
CA LEU A 49 -10.02 2.20 6.96
C LEU A 49 -11.19 2.00 7.91
N VAL A 50 -10.88 1.82 9.19
CA VAL A 50 -11.88 1.64 10.25
C VAL A 50 -11.69 2.68 11.34
N PRO A 51 -12.76 3.13 12.01
CA PRO A 51 -12.65 4.00 13.17
C PRO A 51 -11.70 3.42 14.23
N ASP A 52 -10.89 4.29 14.81
CA ASP A 52 -10.02 4.03 15.94
C ASP A 52 -10.39 4.96 17.11
N ALA A 53 -9.72 4.79 18.25
CA ALA A 53 -9.90 5.70 19.38
C ALA A 53 -9.63 7.16 18.95
N PRO A 54 -10.51 8.10 19.32
CA PRO A 54 -10.34 9.51 18.99
C PRO A 54 -9.09 10.06 19.68
N VAL A 55 -8.46 11.05 19.06
CA VAL A 55 -7.36 11.81 19.68
C VAL A 55 -7.95 13.10 20.22
N LEU A 56 -7.82 13.31 21.52
CA LEU A 56 -8.34 14.49 22.23
C LEU A 56 -7.39 15.68 22.13
N VAL A 57 -6.90 15.95 20.92
CA VAL A 57 -6.01 17.07 20.60
C VAL A 57 -6.52 17.70 19.32
N ALA A 58 -6.65 19.01 19.30
CA ALA A 58 -6.97 19.79 18.10
C ALA A 58 -5.90 20.87 17.86
N THR A 59 -5.95 21.52 16.70
CA THR A 59 -5.20 22.75 16.45
C THR A 59 -6.05 23.93 16.89
N SER A 60 -5.48 24.90 17.61
CA SER A 60 -6.22 26.13 17.94
C SER A 60 -6.50 26.91 16.64
N LEU A 61 -7.78 27.03 16.29
CA LEU A 61 -8.23 27.81 15.11
C LEU A 61 -8.60 29.26 15.46
N ALA A 62 -8.63 29.59 16.75
CA ALA A 62 -9.11 30.89 17.25
C ALA A 62 -7.98 31.91 17.40
N ASP A 63 -6.74 31.44 17.65
CA ASP A 63 -5.65 32.31 18.10
C ASP A 63 -4.54 32.46 17.05
N HIS A 64 -4.72 31.94 15.82
CA HIS A 64 -3.74 31.93 14.72
C HIS A 64 -2.36 31.30 15.03
N ASP A 65 -2.16 30.75 16.23
CA ASP A 65 -0.89 30.16 16.65
C ASP A 65 -0.66 28.74 16.08
N ASP A 66 -1.67 28.14 15.42
CA ASP A 66 -1.61 26.76 14.89
C ASP A 66 -1.09 25.73 15.92
N GLU A 67 -1.22 26.03 17.21
CA GLU A 67 -0.68 25.24 18.30
C GLU A 67 -1.61 24.06 18.64
N PRO A 68 -1.03 22.88 18.99
CA PRO A 68 -1.81 21.76 19.47
C PRO A 68 -2.37 22.05 20.86
N VAL A 69 -3.70 21.98 20.99
CA VAL A 69 -4.44 22.15 22.24
C VAL A 69 -5.09 20.84 22.65
N ASN A 70 -4.96 20.48 23.94
CA ASN A 70 -5.68 19.36 24.51
C ASN A 70 -7.15 19.71 24.64
N LEU A 71 -8.02 18.72 24.39
CA LEU A 71 -9.45 18.89 24.50
C LEU A 71 -9.98 18.38 25.83
N GLU A 72 -10.83 19.19 26.43
CA GLU A 72 -11.53 18.90 27.66
C GLU A 72 -13.01 18.65 27.36
N TRP A 73 -13.61 17.74 28.13
CA TRP A 73 -15.04 17.48 28.05
C TRP A 73 -15.80 18.62 28.77
N SER A 74 -16.69 19.31 28.06
CA SER A 74 -17.63 20.25 28.67
C SER A 74 -18.95 19.54 29.00
N PRO A 75 -19.35 19.43 30.28
CA PRO A 75 -20.65 18.89 30.65
C PRO A 75 -21.82 19.75 30.13
N GLU A 76 -21.62 21.07 30.07
CA GLU A 76 -22.62 22.05 29.66
C GLU A 76 -22.92 21.94 28.17
N GLN A 77 -21.88 21.83 27.34
CA GLN A 77 -22.03 21.69 25.88
C GLN A 77 -22.15 20.23 25.43
N ARG A 78 -21.94 19.27 26.34
CA ARG A 78 -21.93 17.82 26.07
C ARG A 78 -21.02 17.45 24.90
N ALA A 79 -19.86 18.11 24.83
CA ALA A 79 -18.91 17.99 23.74
C ALA A 79 -17.48 18.27 24.22
N TYR A 80 -16.51 17.82 23.44
CA TYR A 80 -15.10 18.16 23.65
C TYR A 80 -14.79 19.54 23.09
N GLY A 81 -13.92 20.28 23.77
CA GLY A 81 -13.51 21.61 23.36
C GLY A 81 -12.27 22.08 24.09
N TYR A 82 -11.85 23.30 23.82
CA TYR A 82 -10.74 23.94 24.53
C TYR A 82 -11.10 25.40 24.81
N PHE A 83 -10.42 25.99 25.80
CA PHE A 83 -10.55 27.42 26.06
C PHE A 83 -9.50 28.20 25.26
N SER A 84 -9.96 29.17 24.48
CA SER A 84 -9.13 30.19 23.84
C SER A 84 -9.32 31.53 24.57
N PRO A 85 -8.25 32.25 24.95
CA PRO A 85 -8.37 33.59 25.50
C PRO A 85 -9.06 34.59 24.55
N ALA A 86 -8.99 34.38 23.23
CA ALA A 86 -9.58 35.26 22.23
C ALA A 86 -11.05 34.93 21.90
N ALA A 87 -11.44 33.64 21.96
CA ALA A 87 -12.76 33.17 21.54
C ALA A 87 -13.61 32.55 22.67
N GLY A 88 -13.07 32.42 23.88
CA GLY A 88 -13.71 31.70 24.98
C GLY A 88 -13.71 30.18 24.72
N TRP A 89 -14.79 29.50 25.13
CA TRP A 89 -14.91 28.05 24.92
C TRP A 89 -15.16 27.72 23.45
N VAL A 90 -14.25 26.96 22.85
CA VAL A 90 -14.34 26.47 21.47
C VAL A 90 -14.64 24.98 21.47
N THR A 91 -15.84 24.62 21.04
CA THR A 91 -16.26 23.22 20.88
C THR A 91 -15.71 22.64 19.58
N VAL A 92 -15.18 21.41 19.64
CA VAL A 92 -14.66 20.68 18.48
C VAL A 92 -15.61 19.56 18.13
N ASP A 93 -15.98 19.48 16.85
CA ASP A 93 -16.84 18.42 16.34
C ASP A 93 -16.19 17.04 16.52
N SER A 94 -16.96 16.11 17.11
CA SER A 94 -16.57 14.72 17.30
C SER A 94 -16.10 14.02 16.02
N GLU A 95 -16.64 14.38 14.86
CA GLU A 95 -16.19 13.83 13.56
C GLU A 95 -14.75 14.26 13.23
N ARG A 96 -14.33 15.44 13.70
CA ARG A 96 -12.95 15.93 13.52
C ARG A 96 -11.96 15.26 14.47
N LEU A 97 -12.45 14.75 15.61
CA LEU A 97 -11.64 13.99 16.60
C LEU A 97 -11.47 12.53 16.23
N GLN A 98 -12.31 12.03 15.31
CA GLN A 98 -12.24 10.67 14.84
C GLN A 98 -10.88 10.42 14.20
N VAL A 99 -10.22 9.33 14.56
CA VAL A 99 -9.04 8.82 13.85
C VAL A 99 -9.44 7.55 13.13
N PHE A 100 -8.92 7.35 11.92
CA PHE A 100 -9.09 6.11 11.17
C PHE A 100 -7.77 5.36 11.14
N ARG A 101 -7.83 4.06 11.36
CA ARG A 101 -6.68 3.17 11.21
C ARG A 101 -6.85 2.24 10.02
N PHE A 102 -5.72 1.86 9.45
CA PHE A 102 -5.60 0.74 8.54
C PHE A 102 -6.12 -0.56 9.17
N ASP A 103 -6.97 -1.29 8.45
CA ASP A 103 -7.33 -2.67 8.78
C ASP A 103 -6.46 -3.66 7.99
N ALA A 104 -5.46 -4.23 8.66
CA ALA A 104 -4.53 -5.17 8.06
C ALA A 104 -5.21 -6.42 7.50
N ASN A 105 -6.22 -6.95 8.19
CA ASN A 105 -6.86 -8.17 7.76
C ASN A 105 -7.71 -7.91 6.51
N ALA A 106 -8.53 -6.85 6.52
CA ALA A 106 -9.34 -6.48 5.37
C ALA A 106 -8.47 -6.21 4.13
N PHE A 107 -7.36 -5.50 4.31
CA PHE A 107 -6.40 -5.26 3.24
C PHE A 107 -5.74 -6.54 2.74
N LEU A 108 -5.21 -7.40 3.60
CA LEU A 108 -4.51 -8.62 3.17
C LEU A 108 -5.44 -9.63 2.49
N VAL A 109 -6.70 -9.71 2.93
CA VAL A 109 -7.75 -10.47 2.24
C VAL A 109 -8.01 -9.91 0.85
N ARG A 110 -8.10 -8.59 0.70
CA ARG A 110 -8.25 -7.95 -0.61
C ARG A 110 -7.02 -8.19 -1.49
N LEU A 111 -5.82 -7.94 -0.95
CA LEU A 111 -4.52 -8.10 -1.61
C LEU A 111 -4.38 -9.48 -2.26
N THR A 112 -4.85 -10.51 -1.58
CA THR A 112 -4.71 -11.91 -2.00
C THR A 112 -5.96 -12.48 -2.66
N SER A 113 -7.01 -11.69 -2.86
CA SER A 113 -8.33 -12.18 -3.31
C SER A 113 -8.35 -12.92 -4.66
N ARG A 114 -7.34 -12.70 -5.50
CA ARG A 114 -7.18 -13.38 -6.81
C ARG A 114 -6.15 -14.50 -6.80
N LEU A 115 -5.42 -14.68 -5.70
CA LEU A 115 -4.40 -15.70 -5.57
C LEU A 115 -5.03 -17.05 -5.19
N ASP A 116 -4.52 -18.15 -5.76
CA ASP A 116 -4.91 -19.51 -5.40
C ASP A 116 -4.22 -19.95 -4.10
N LEU A 117 -4.67 -19.36 -2.99
CA LEU A 117 -4.29 -19.73 -1.63
C LEU A 117 -5.11 -20.94 -1.13
N PRO A 118 -4.53 -21.81 -0.27
CA PRO A 118 -5.30 -22.82 0.45
C PRO A 118 -6.45 -22.17 1.24
N ARG A 119 -7.61 -22.84 1.31
CA ARG A 119 -8.78 -22.31 2.06
C ARG A 119 -8.50 -22.05 3.55
N SER A 120 -7.55 -22.79 4.12
CA SER A 120 -7.08 -22.64 5.50
C SER A 120 -6.06 -21.52 5.69
N ALA A 121 -5.52 -20.94 4.60
CA ALA A 121 -4.54 -19.87 4.70
C ALA A 121 -5.15 -18.64 5.38
N ARG A 122 -4.45 -18.13 6.38
CA ARG A 122 -4.80 -16.90 7.10
C ARG A 122 -3.53 -16.07 7.22
N PRO A 123 -3.60 -14.74 7.01
CA PRO A 123 -2.48 -13.87 7.26
C PRO A 123 -1.97 -14.05 8.69
N ALA A 124 -0.73 -14.48 8.85
CA ALA A 124 -0.07 -14.63 10.13
C ALA A 124 0.92 -13.48 10.32
N GLU A 125 0.66 -12.64 11.32
CA GLU A 125 1.57 -11.56 11.67
C GLU A 125 2.85 -12.12 12.30
N ARG A 126 3.99 -11.71 11.74
CA ARG A 126 5.32 -12.21 12.11
C ARG A 126 6.18 -11.12 12.75
N ILE A 127 6.01 -9.89 12.29
CA ILE A 127 6.49 -8.68 12.96
C ILE A 127 5.27 -7.76 13.12
N PRO A 128 4.89 -7.39 14.36
CA PRO A 128 3.70 -6.58 14.61
C PRO A 128 3.64 -5.34 13.73
N GLY A 129 2.57 -5.20 12.96
CA GLY A 129 2.32 -4.05 12.09
C GLY A 129 3.22 -3.92 10.86
N HIS A 130 4.12 -4.88 10.59
CA HIS A 130 5.16 -4.74 9.56
C HIS A 130 5.37 -5.93 8.63
N LEU A 131 5.19 -7.17 9.10
CA LEU A 131 5.45 -8.36 8.30
C LEU A 131 4.39 -9.44 8.53
N TRP A 132 3.82 -9.96 7.43
CA TRP A 132 2.82 -11.01 7.44
C TRP A 132 3.18 -12.12 6.46
N GLU A 133 2.97 -13.36 6.90
CA GLU A 133 2.97 -14.54 6.05
C GLU A 133 1.54 -14.78 5.56
N LEU A 134 1.34 -14.87 4.26
CA LEU A 134 -0.01 -15.01 3.67
C LEU A 134 -0.30 -16.46 3.28
N GLY A 135 0.73 -17.20 2.87
CA GLY A 135 0.68 -18.61 2.53
C GLY A 135 1.20 -18.92 1.14
N ASP A 136 1.06 -20.19 0.75
CA ASP A 136 1.65 -20.73 -0.47
C ASP A 136 0.68 -20.71 -1.65
N VAL A 137 0.99 -19.92 -2.68
CA VAL A 137 0.10 -19.67 -3.81
C VAL A 137 0.46 -20.54 -5.00
N ARG A 138 -0.55 -21.05 -5.72
CA ARG A 138 -0.33 -21.63 -7.05
C ARG A 138 -0.34 -20.54 -8.11
N LEU A 139 0.75 -20.43 -8.87
CA LEU A 139 0.90 -19.43 -9.93
C LEU A 139 0.76 -20.06 -11.32
N PRO A 140 0.16 -19.34 -12.29
CA PRO A 140 0.08 -19.80 -13.67
C PRO A 140 1.45 -20.14 -14.25
N GLY A 141 1.55 -21.33 -14.87
CA GLY A 141 2.79 -21.78 -15.50
C GLY A 141 3.92 -22.15 -14.53
N ARG A 142 3.62 -22.38 -13.24
CA ARG A 142 4.57 -22.88 -12.24
C ARG A 142 3.99 -24.11 -11.52
N GLY A 143 4.80 -25.19 -11.45
CA GLY A 143 4.39 -26.45 -10.83
C GLY A 143 4.38 -26.40 -9.30
N ALA A 144 5.40 -25.77 -8.71
CA ALA A 144 5.52 -25.58 -7.26
C ALA A 144 4.68 -24.40 -6.77
N ARG A 145 4.18 -24.50 -5.53
CA ARG A 145 3.56 -23.36 -4.84
C ARG A 145 4.64 -22.37 -4.40
N VAL A 146 4.28 -21.09 -4.37
CA VAL A 146 5.18 -19.99 -4.05
C VAL A 146 4.76 -19.35 -2.73
N PRO A 147 5.63 -19.30 -1.71
CA PRO A 147 5.35 -18.61 -0.45
C PRO A 147 5.22 -17.10 -0.68
N ILE A 148 4.04 -16.54 -0.39
CA ILE A 148 3.76 -15.11 -0.49
C ILE A 148 3.66 -14.48 0.89
N TRP A 149 4.37 -13.36 1.04
CA TRP A 149 4.45 -12.56 2.25
C TRP A 149 4.08 -11.12 1.90
N TYR A 150 3.65 -10.36 2.90
CA TYR A 150 3.46 -8.92 2.79
C TYR A 150 4.32 -8.20 3.82
N ALA A 151 4.94 -7.09 3.41
CA ALA A 151 5.64 -6.19 4.33
C ALA A 151 5.36 -4.72 4.00
N ARG A 152 5.52 -3.84 4.99
CA ARG A 152 5.35 -2.39 4.85
C ARG A 152 6.43 -1.62 5.61
N ARG A 153 6.63 -0.36 5.26
CA ARG A 153 7.64 0.54 5.84
C ARG A 153 9.08 0.02 5.76
N LEU A 154 9.43 -0.69 4.68
CA LEU A 154 10.77 -1.23 4.47
C LEU A 154 11.82 -0.14 4.20
N THR A 155 11.41 1.10 3.90
CA THR A 155 12.31 2.26 3.79
C THR A 155 12.82 2.75 5.14
N ASP A 156 12.14 2.38 6.24
CA ASP A 156 12.61 2.63 7.59
C ASP A 156 13.72 1.62 7.93
N ARG A 157 14.91 2.13 8.26
CA ARG A 157 16.10 1.30 8.50
C ARG A 157 15.90 0.32 9.66
N GLU A 158 15.21 0.72 10.71
CA GLU A 158 14.98 -0.14 11.87
C GLU A 158 14.05 -1.30 11.49
N ILE A 159 12.97 -1.00 10.78
CA ILE A 159 12.02 -2.00 10.29
C ILE A 159 12.70 -2.95 9.29
N TRP A 160 13.52 -2.41 8.38
CA TRP A 160 14.29 -3.21 7.43
C TRP A 160 15.20 -4.22 8.16
N GLN A 161 15.94 -3.77 9.17
CA GLN A 161 16.81 -4.66 9.96
C GLN A 161 16.02 -5.74 10.69
N GLN A 162 14.86 -5.43 11.25
CA GLN A 162 13.99 -6.44 11.87
C GLN A 162 13.53 -7.51 10.86
N VAL A 163 13.14 -7.09 9.65
CA VAL A 163 12.73 -8.00 8.57
C VAL A 163 13.90 -8.86 8.10
N VAL A 164 15.08 -8.27 7.88
CA VAL A 164 16.30 -9.01 7.51
C VAL A 164 16.67 -10.04 8.57
N ASN A 165 16.69 -9.66 9.85
CA ASN A 165 16.99 -10.56 10.96
C ASN A 165 15.97 -11.72 11.04
N TYR A 166 14.68 -11.41 10.90
CA TYR A 166 13.62 -12.41 10.92
C TYR A 166 13.79 -13.44 9.79
N PHE A 167 14.10 -12.97 8.58
CA PHE A 167 14.31 -13.82 7.42
C PHE A 167 15.64 -14.58 7.45
N GLY A 168 16.71 -13.99 7.96
CA GLY A 168 18.01 -14.63 8.14
C GLY A 168 17.95 -15.83 9.09
N GLY A 169 17.12 -15.76 10.13
CA GLY A 169 16.86 -16.89 11.02
C GLY A 169 15.93 -17.96 10.44
N ARG A 170 15.27 -17.69 9.29
CA ARG A 170 14.24 -18.55 8.68
C ARG A 170 14.34 -18.56 7.15
N PRO A 171 15.48 -19.01 6.59
CA PRO A 171 15.69 -19.04 5.16
C PRO A 171 14.67 -19.98 4.48
N PRO A 172 14.11 -19.60 3.32
CA PRO A 172 13.21 -20.47 2.58
C PRO A 172 13.99 -21.63 1.93
N ALA A 173 13.31 -22.77 1.75
CA ALA A 173 13.88 -23.95 1.11
C ALA A 173 14.32 -23.68 -0.35
N ASP A 174 13.50 -22.94 -1.09
CA ASP A 174 13.77 -22.52 -2.47
C ASP A 174 13.83 -20.99 -2.55
N PHE A 175 12.67 -20.32 -2.63
CA PHE A 175 12.58 -18.87 -2.59
C PHE A 175 11.26 -18.40 -1.95
N ARG A 176 11.22 -17.14 -1.53
CA ARG A 176 10.04 -16.48 -0.94
C ARG A 176 9.79 -15.16 -1.64
N VAL A 177 8.52 -14.85 -1.91
CA VAL A 177 8.12 -13.55 -2.46
C VAL A 177 7.57 -12.67 -1.35
N VAL A 178 8.04 -11.43 -1.30
CA VAL A 178 7.56 -10.41 -0.37
C VAL A 178 6.96 -9.27 -1.17
N VAL A 179 5.64 -9.17 -1.16
CA VAL A 179 4.92 -8.04 -1.74
C VAL A 179 4.99 -6.87 -0.75
N THR A 180 5.26 -5.66 -1.23
CA THR A 180 5.40 -4.49 -0.35
C THR A 180 4.74 -3.25 -0.93
N THR A 181 4.20 -2.39 -0.06
CA THR A 181 3.77 -1.03 -0.43
C THR A 181 4.92 -0.01 -0.37
N SER A 182 6.05 -0.39 0.21
CA SER A 182 7.25 0.44 0.25
C SER A 182 7.94 0.49 -1.09
N VAL A 183 8.65 1.59 -1.34
CA VAL A 183 9.57 1.69 -2.47
C VAL A 183 10.69 0.67 -2.26
N THR A 184 10.92 -0.21 -3.24
CA THR A 184 11.92 -1.28 -3.16
C THR A 184 13.31 -0.83 -3.58
N ARG A 185 13.42 0.32 -4.26
CA ARG A 185 14.69 0.87 -4.73
C ARG A 185 15.59 1.25 -3.54
N GLY A 186 16.80 0.70 -3.54
CA GLY A 186 17.80 0.98 -2.49
C GLY A 186 17.71 0.07 -1.26
N LEU A 187 16.78 -0.90 -1.24
CA LEU A 187 16.88 -2.02 -0.32
C LEU A 187 18.11 -2.84 -0.70
N ALA A 188 18.97 -3.14 0.28
CA ALA A 188 20.17 -3.94 0.03
C ALA A 188 19.76 -5.40 -0.24
N GLU A 189 19.54 -5.74 -1.51
CA GLU A 189 19.16 -7.09 -1.96
C GLU A 189 20.19 -8.16 -1.56
N ALA A 190 21.44 -7.76 -1.34
CA ALA A 190 22.54 -8.63 -0.95
C ALA A 190 22.30 -9.40 0.37
N ASP A 191 21.48 -8.86 1.29
CA ASP A 191 21.24 -9.49 2.59
C ASP A 191 20.26 -10.67 2.53
N LEU A 192 19.54 -10.85 1.42
CA LEU A 192 18.41 -11.78 1.33
C LEU A 192 18.32 -12.53 -0.01
N SER A 193 19.37 -13.25 -0.39
CA SER A 193 19.53 -13.95 -1.69
C SER A 193 18.40 -14.88 -2.15
N ARG A 194 17.51 -15.34 -1.25
CA ARG A 194 16.34 -16.19 -1.56
C ARG A 194 14.99 -15.49 -1.37
N HIS A 195 15.01 -14.18 -1.18
CA HIS A 195 13.81 -13.36 -1.01
C HIS A 195 13.69 -12.39 -2.16
N GLN A 196 12.54 -12.38 -2.84
CA GLN A 196 12.25 -11.43 -3.88
C GLN A 196 11.23 -10.41 -3.37
N PHE A 197 11.68 -9.16 -3.20
CA PHE A 197 10.81 -8.05 -2.84
C PHE A 197 10.21 -7.45 -4.10
N ILE A 198 8.88 -7.30 -4.13
CA ILE A 198 8.16 -6.77 -5.28
C ILE A 198 7.21 -5.68 -4.78
N ALA A 199 7.29 -4.48 -5.35
CA ALA A 199 6.35 -3.43 -5.03
C ALA A 199 4.95 -3.82 -5.52
N LEU A 200 3.91 -3.60 -4.71
CA LEU A 200 2.53 -3.89 -5.09
C LEU A 200 2.13 -3.16 -6.37
N GLY A 201 2.64 -1.94 -6.56
CA GLY A 201 2.44 -1.17 -7.79
C GLY A 201 2.93 -1.85 -9.06
N ASP A 202 3.83 -2.84 -8.97
CA ASP A 202 4.33 -3.61 -10.12
C ASP A 202 3.42 -4.80 -10.50
N LEU A 203 2.52 -5.17 -9.60
CA LEU A 203 1.66 -6.36 -9.70
C LEU A 203 0.21 -6.02 -10.06
N GLU A 204 -0.10 -4.74 -10.31
CA GLU A 204 -1.43 -4.22 -10.60
C GLU A 204 -1.53 -3.57 -12.00
N ILE A 205 -2.54 -3.95 -12.80
CA ILE A 205 -2.78 -3.34 -14.13
C ILE A 205 -3.45 -1.97 -14.01
N SER A 206 -4.53 -1.88 -13.22
CA SER A 206 -5.48 -0.77 -13.31
C SER A 206 -5.30 0.29 -12.23
N GLY A 207 -4.29 0.18 -11.36
CA GLY A 207 -4.04 1.11 -10.25
C GLY A 207 -5.15 1.17 -9.19
N ALA A 208 -6.20 0.36 -9.35
CA ALA A 208 -7.47 0.38 -8.62
C ALA A 208 -7.65 -0.88 -7.74
N GLY A 209 -6.68 -1.79 -7.76
CA GLY A 209 -6.85 -3.13 -7.20
C GLY A 209 -6.65 -3.17 -5.70
N LEU A 210 -5.51 -2.67 -5.22
CA LEU A 210 -4.92 -3.14 -3.96
C LEU A 210 -4.95 -4.68 -3.91
N VAL A 211 -4.63 -5.32 -5.04
CA VAL A 211 -4.84 -6.75 -5.37
C VAL A 211 -3.66 -7.23 -6.18
N VAL A 212 -3.08 -8.37 -5.79
CA VAL A 212 -2.05 -9.04 -6.57
C VAL A 212 -2.68 -9.85 -7.69
N GLU A 213 -2.34 -9.54 -8.93
CA GLU A 213 -2.75 -10.33 -10.09
C GLU A 213 -1.80 -11.53 -10.30
N PRO A 214 -2.31 -12.78 -10.28
CA PRO A 214 -1.47 -13.98 -10.42
C PRO A 214 -0.62 -14.01 -11.68
N THR A 215 -1.14 -13.48 -12.80
CA THR A 215 -0.44 -13.47 -14.09
C THR A 215 0.77 -12.54 -14.08
N TYR A 216 0.67 -11.34 -13.51
CA TYR A 216 1.82 -10.43 -13.42
C TYR A 216 2.80 -10.88 -12.37
N LEU A 217 2.32 -11.43 -11.26
CA LEU A 217 3.21 -12.06 -10.30
C LEU A 217 4.00 -13.20 -10.96
N ALA A 218 3.34 -14.12 -11.67
CA ALA A 218 4.03 -15.19 -12.39
C ALA A 218 5.02 -14.66 -13.44
N ALA A 219 4.67 -13.61 -14.17
CA ALA A 219 5.55 -12.97 -15.15
C ALA A 219 6.76 -12.30 -14.49
N GLN A 220 6.56 -11.57 -13.38
CA GLN A 220 7.64 -10.94 -12.62
C GLN A 220 8.63 -11.96 -12.07
N LEU A 221 8.14 -13.12 -11.63
CA LEU A 221 9.02 -14.19 -11.15
C LEU A 221 9.77 -14.90 -12.30
N LYS A 222 9.21 -14.92 -13.51
CA LYS A 222 9.87 -15.49 -14.70
C LYS A 222 10.91 -14.54 -15.29
N ALA A 223 10.65 -13.24 -15.29
CA ALA A 223 11.56 -12.20 -15.74
C ALA A 223 12.78 -12.02 -14.81
N GLY A 224 12.73 -12.60 -13.60
CA GLY A 224 13.71 -12.34 -12.54
C GLY A 224 13.37 -11.05 -11.78
N ALA A 225 13.95 -10.90 -10.58
CA ALA A 225 13.87 -9.66 -9.81
C ALA A 225 14.64 -8.57 -10.56
N ALA A 226 13.96 -7.94 -11.52
CA ALA A 226 14.57 -7.19 -12.60
C ALA A 226 15.48 -8.06 -13.49
N THR A 227 15.35 -7.89 -14.81
CA THR A 227 16.50 -7.90 -15.73
C THR A 227 17.74 -7.42 -14.99
N HIS A 228 18.83 -8.19 -15.08
CA HIS A 228 20.05 -8.08 -14.28
C HIS A 228 20.41 -6.63 -13.94
N ALA A 229 20.98 -6.36 -12.75
CA ALA A 229 21.43 -5.01 -12.38
C ALA A 229 22.41 -4.34 -13.39
N GLY A 230 22.96 -5.09 -14.34
CA GLY A 230 23.77 -4.60 -15.47
C GLY A 230 23.00 -4.29 -16.76
N ASP A 231 21.70 -4.60 -16.85
CA ASP A 231 20.91 -4.36 -18.06
C ASP A 231 20.60 -2.86 -18.20
N PRO A 232 20.84 -2.27 -19.39
CA PRO A 232 20.68 -0.84 -19.61
C PRO A 232 19.22 -0.39 -19.50
N VAL A 233 18.27 -1.31 -19.70
CA VAL A 233 16.84 -1.08 -19.56
C VAL A 233 16.20 -2.25 -18.81
N ARG A 234 15.40 -1.95 -17.80
CA ARG A 234 14.69 -2.94 -16.96
C ARG A 234 13.25 -2.50 -16.80
N HIS A 235 12.30 -3.41 -16.65
CA HIS A 235 10.90 -3.02 -16.40
C HIS A 235 10.17 -3.99 -15.48
N ALA A 236 9.16 -3.48 -14.78
CA ALA A 236 8.20 -4.33 -14.08
C ALA A 236 7.33 -5.10 -15.10
N ALA A 237 6.82 -6.28 -14.74
CA ALA A 237 5.94 -7.07 -15.59
C ALA A 237 4.65 -6.31 -15.99
N GLY A 238 4.17 -5.42 -15.12
CA GLY A 238 3.06 -4.50 -15.41
C GLY A 238 3.44 -3.24 -16.19
N PHE A 239 4.73 -3.06 -16.55
CA PHE A 239 5.30 -1.89 -17.23
C PHE A 239 5.06 -0.53 -16.56
N ARG A 240 4.58 -0.49 -15.32
CA ARG A 240 4.34 0.76 -14.57
C ARG A 240 5.64 1.44 -14.14
N HIS A 241 6.68 0.67 -13.89
CA HIS A 241 8.03 1.16 -13.68
C HIS A 241 8.96 0.62 -14.76
N LEU A 242 9.71 1.53 -15.36
CA LEU A 242 10.77 1.29 -16.33
C LEU A 242 12.03 1.92 -15.76
N TRP A 243 13.13 1.17 -15.69
CA TRP A 243 14.43 1.69 -15.33
C TRP A 243 15.33 1.77 -16.55
N VAL A 244 16.05 2.88 -16.72
CA VAL A 244 17.13 3.03 -17.70
C VAL A 244 18.41 3.35 -16.92
N GLY A 245 19.31 2.38 -16.82
CA GLY A 245 20.40 2.39 -15.85
C GLY A 245 19.86 2.53 -14.41
N GLU A 246 20.31 3.59 -13.72
CA GLU A 246 19.84 3.97 -12.38
C GLU A 246 18.60 4.87 -12.41
N ARG A 247 18.05 5.26 -13.56
CA ARG A 247 16.90 6.17 -13.59
C ARG A 247 15.61 5.39 -13.64
N GLU A 248 14.68 5.69 -12.74
CA GLU A 248 13.33 5.14 -12.75
C GLU A 248 12.39 6.09 -13.50
N PHE A 249 11.51 5.52 -14.31
CA PHE A 249 10.46 6.19 -15.04
C PHE A 249 9.14 5.52 -14.70
N LYS A 250 8.16 6.34 -14.30
CA LYS A 250 6.78 5.88 -14.11
C LYS A 250 6.02 6.00 -15.40
N VAL A 251 5.43 4.90 -15.83
CA VAL A 251 4.58 4.84 -17.03
C VAL A 251 3.13 4.81 -16.57
N SER A 252 2.37 5.86 -16.89
CA SER A 252 0.91 5.80 -16.81
C SER A 252 0.38 5.25 -18.12
N VAL A 253 -0.11 4.01 -18.09
CA VAL A 253 -0.65 3.35 -19.28
C VAL A 253 -2.16 3.59 -19.34
N SER A 254 -2.59 4.65 -20.02
CA SER A 254 -3.97 4.73 -20.52
C SER A 254 -4.05 3.90 -21.80
N TRP A 255 -4.08 2.57 -21.64
CA TRP A 255 -4.00 1.55 -22.69
C TRP A 255 -2.69 1.51 -23.51
N LEU A 256 -2.10 0.31 -23.65
CA LEU A 256 -0.85 0.07 -24.37
C LEU A 256 -1.01 0.36 -25.88
N PRO A 257 -0.04 1.03 -26.54
CA PRO A 257 -0.07 1.26 -27.98
C PRO A 257 0.05 -0.03 -28.79
N ARG A 258 -0.57 -0.02 -29.97
CA ARG A 258 -0.62 -1.14 -30.92
C ARG A 258 0.80 -1.54 -31.34
N GLY A 259 1.16 -2.82 -31.18
CA GLY A 259 2.44 -3.36 -31.67
C GLY A 259 3.66 -3.05 -30.79
N PHE A 260 3.46 -2.61 -29.54
CA PHE A 260 4.56 -2.51 -28.59
C PHE A 260 5.10 -3.92 -28.30
N GLN A 261 6.36 -4.13 -28.67
CA GLN A 261 7.09 -5.36 -28.45
C GLN A 261 8.36 -4.99 -27.70
N LEU A 262 8.46 -5.48 -26.45
CA LEU A 262 9.69 -5.50 -25.68
C LEU A 262 9.84 -6.95 -25.20
N ASP A 263 11.01 -7.52 -25.46
CA ASP A 263 11.39 -8.90 -25.15
C ASP A 263 10.38 -9.99 -25.57
N GLY A 264 9.97 -9.93 -26.84
CA GLY A 264 9.27 -11.06 -27.50
C GLY A 264 7.78 -11.22 -27.17
N LEU A 265 7.20 -10.39 -26.30
CA LEU A 265 5.75 -10.36 -26.04
C LEU A 265 5.05 -9.34 -26.95
N LYS A 266 4.10 -9.80 -27.79
CA LYS A 266 3.30 -8.96 -28.68
C LYS A 266 1.90 -8.71 -28.11
N PHE A 267 1.50 -7.44 -28.01
CA PHE A 267 0.16 -7.04 -27.57
C PHE A 267 -0.63 -6.37 -28.73
N HIS A 268 -1.90 -6.73 -28.90
CA HIS A 268 -2.80 -6.20 -29.93
C HIS A 268 -3.91 -5.35 -29.31
N GLY A 269 -3.96 -4.05 -29.63
CA GLY A 269 -4.96 -3.10 -29.11
C GLY A 269 -4.96 -1.76 -29.88
N SER A 270 -6.06 -1.00 -29.86
CA SER A 270 -6.30 0.15 -30.76
C SER A 270 -6.05 1.52 -30.10
N ARG A 271 -5.13 2.30 -30.70
CA ARG A 271 -4.82 3.75 -30.53
C ARG A 271 -4.77 4.32 -29.09
N SER A 272 -3.57 4.67 -28.59
CA SER A 272 -3.24 5.94 -27.87
C SER A 272 -1.77 5.99 -27.36
N SER A 273 -1.32 7.18 -26.92
CA SER A 273 0.08 7.61 -26.66
C SER A 273 0.65 7.25 -25.28
N MET A 274 1.93 6.90 -25.22
CA MET A 274 2.72 6.73 -23.99
C MET A 274 3.31 8.07 -23.53
N ARG A 275 3.15 8.43 -22.25
CA ARG A 275 3.86 9.58 -21.63
C ARG A 275 4.75 9.08 -20.49
N LEU A 276 6.02 9.49 -20.54
CA LEU A 276 6.99 9.25 -19.49
C LEU A 276 7.01 10.47 -18.56
N TRP A 277 6.92 10.24 -17.26
CA TRP A 277 7.04 11.28 -16.24
C TRP A 277 8.23 10.97 -15.34
N ARG A 278 8.88 12.03 -14.82
CA ARG A 278 9.89 11.93 -13.77
C ARG A 278 9.25 11.83 -12.40
#